data_AF-A0AA43Y414-F1
#
_entry.id   AF-A0AA43Y414-F1
#
_cell.length_a   1.000
_cell.length_b   1.000
_cell.length_c   1.000
_cell.angle_alpha   90.00
_cell.angle_beta   90.00
_cell.angle_gamma   90.00
#
_symmetry.space_group_name_H-M   'P 1'
#
loop_
_entity.id
_entity.type
_entity.pdbx_description
1 polymer ?
#
loop_
_entity_poly.entity_id
_entity_poly.type
_entity_poly.pdbx_seq_one_letter_code
_entity_poly.pdbx_strand_id
1 'polypeptide(L)'
;MYKKLEDERIVKKTNKVIAPMYVLILALTCIAAIIKYIFFTQEISNYILELVATIGAMGYLIFISIINHIPIFSSEDQCIKELQNKYRTYSFNICFWVYVVGEFILLLIQGEEFYKIIGFYLLIWFIPSIIITRKLIKKGLFVWGSKKRRKNGIKEFRRHCILGSLFYGVFMEWSSLWKNRSFNPIGIVRILGMAALWGIPFYFIMKLLIDNSEKNSDRELEKAEKYDG
;
A
#
# COMPACT_ATOMS: atom_id res chain seq x y z
N MET A 1 -26.67 -2.18 -14.45
CA MET A 1 -25.43 -2.37 -13.67
C MET A 1 -25.04 -1.01 -13.11
N TYR A 2 -25.54 -0.65 -11.92
CA TYR A 2 -25.28 0.68 -11.35
C TYR A 2 -23.80 0.79 -10.96
N LYS A 3 -23.07 1.64 -11.68
CA LYS A 3 -21.71 2.06 -11.34
C LYS A 3 -21.74 2.52 -9.88
N LYS A 4 -20.91 1.90 -9.06
CA LYS A 4 -20.75 2.20 -7.63
C LYS A 4 -20.47 3.71 -7.53
N LEU A 5 -21.45 4.52 -7.14
CA LEU A 5 -21.21 5.91 -6.76
C LEU A 5 -20.32 5.84 -5.51
N GLU A 6 -19.01 5.93 -5.71
CA GLU A 6 -18.08 6.12 -4.61
C GLU A 6 -18.48 7.42 -3.92
N ASP A 7 -18.71 7.37 -2.60
CA ASP A 7 -19.03 8.57 -1.84
C ASP A 7 -17.84 9.54 -1.95
N GLU A 8 -18.02 10.60 -2.73
CA GLU A 8 -16.98 11.57 -3.05
C GLU A 8 -16.37 12.18 -1.78
N ARG A 9 -17.14 12.25 -0.69
CA ARG A 9 -16.66 12.73 0.62
C ARG A 9 -15.64 11.77 1.22
N ILE A 10 -15.86 10.45 1.11
CA ILE A 10 -14.91 9.43 1.60
C ILE A 10 -13.63 9.49 0.76
N VAL A 11 -13.75 9.64 -0.55
CA VAL A 11 -12.59 9.75 -1.46
C VAL A 11 -11.77 11.00 -1.12
N LYS A 12 -12.40 12.16 -0.95
CA LYS A 12 -11.72 13.40 -0.56
C LYS A 12 -11.02 13.30 0.80
N LYS A 13 -11.69 12.74 1.81
CA LYS A 13 -11.09 12.50 3.14
C LYS A 13 -9.92 11.52 3.06
N THR A 14 -10.01 10.48 2.23
CA THR A 14 -8.96 9.49 2.01
C THR A 14 -7.75 10.12 1.33
N ASN A 15 -7.94 10.88 0.25
CA ASN A 15 -6.87 11.60 -0.42
C ASN A 15 -6.15 12.57 0.52
N LYS A 16 -6.89 13.27 1.39
CA LYS A 16 -6.29 14.15 2.42
C LYS A 16 -5.41 13.40 3.42
N VAL A 17 -5.69 12.11 3.69
CA VAL A 17 -4.87 11.26 4.56
C VAL A 17 -3.64 10.74 3.84
N ILE A 18 -3.77 10.35 2.57
CA ILE A 18 -2.70 9.72 1.78
C ILE A 18 -1.74 10.74 1.19
N ALA A 19 -2.20 11.92 0.76
CA ALA A 19 -1.37 12.93 0.09
C ALA A 19 -0.05 13.28 0.81
N PRO A 20 0.00 13.45 2.15
CA PRO A 20 1.26 13.71 2.85
C PRO A 20 2.24 12.52 2.79
N MET A 21 1.76 11.31 2.54
CA MET A 21 2.58 10.10 2.43
C MET A 21 3.43 10.10 1.17
N TYR A 22 3.07 10.89 0.15
CA TYR A 22 3.93 11.12 -1.00
C TYR A 22 5.26 11.75 -0.59
N VAL A 23 5.23 12.77 0.26
CA VAL A 23 6.47 13.41 0.76
C VAL A 23 7.24 12.43 1.65
N LEU A 24 6.53 11.67 2.48
CA LEU A 24 7.16 10.67 3.34
C LEU A 24 7.86 9.56 2.54
N ILE A 25 7.21 8.99 1.52
CA ILE A 25 7.81 7.91 0.74
C ILE A 25 9.04 8.40 -0.02
N LEU A 26 9.01 9.62 -0.58
CA LEU A 26 10.20 10.23 -1.19
C LEU A 26 11.34 10.45 -0.19
N ALA A 27 11.03 10.94 1.02
CA ALA A 27 12.04 11.11 2.06
C ALA A 27 12.68 9.76 2.47
N LEU A 28 11.86 8.72 2.64
CA LEU A 28 12.35 7.37 2.93
C LEU A 28 13.18 6.81 1.78
N THR A 29 12.76 7.03 0.53
CA THR A 29 13.54 6.69 -0.67
C THR A 29 14.91 7.35 -0.65
N CYS A 30 15.00 8.66 -0.39
CA CYS A 30 16.28 9.37 -0.32
C CYS A 30 17.17 8.83 0.80
N ILE A 31 16.61 8.62 2.00
CA ILE A 31 17.36 8.07 3.15
C ILE A 31 17.90 6.67 2.82
N ALA A 32 17.04 5.80 2.28
CA ALA A 32 17.42 4.45 1.90
C ALA A 32 18.49 4.44 0.80
N ALA A 33 18.37 5.30 -0.21
CA ALA A 33 19.36 5.42 -1.27
C ALA A 33 20.72 5.88 -0.71
N ILE A 34 20.74 6.87 0.20
CA ILE A 34 21.98 7.36 0.82
C ILE A 34 22.64 6.25 1.65
N ILE A 35 21.87 5.54 2.49
CA ILE A 35 22.40 4.44 3.30
C ILE A 35 22.94 3.33 2.39
N LYS A 36 22.19 2.96 1.34
CA LYS A 36 22.61 1.95 0.36
C LYS A 36 23.91 2.35 -0.34
N TYR A 37 24.07 3.64 -0.66
CA TYR A 37 25.24 4.16 -1.37
C TYR A 37 26.50 4.12 -0.50
N ILE A 38 26.37 4.50 0.76
CA ILE A 38 27.51 4.58 1.69
C ILE A 38 27.95 3.18 2.14
N PHE A 39 27.00 2.27 2.39
CA PHE A 39 27.29 1.01 3.10
C PHE A 39 27.18 -0.27 2.27
N PHE A 40 26.53 -0.26 1.10
CA PHE A 40 26.22 -1.49 0.36
C PHE A 40 26.75 -1.51 -1.07
N THR A 41 26.37 -0.54 -1.90
CA THR A 41 26.72 -0.56 -3.33
C THR A 41 26.62 0.83 -3.97
N GLN A 42 27.57 1.13 -4.85
CA GLN A 42 27.57 2.33 -5.69
C GLN A 42 27.08 2.05 -7.13
N GLU A 43 26.76 0.79 -7.43
CA GLU A 43 26.31 0.41 -8.76
C GLU A 43 24.89 0.94 -9.02
N ILE A 44 24.75 1.73 -10.09
CA ILE A 44 23.48 2.40 -10.45
C ILE A 44 22.36 1.39 -10.72
N SER A 45 22.69 0.20 -11.23
CA SER A 45 21.73 -0.90 -11.46
C SER A 45 20.91 -1.25 -10.22
N ASN A 46 21.51 -1.13 -9.03
CA ASN A 46 20.85 -1.41 -7.76
C ASN A 46 19.90 -0.30 -7.32
N TYR A 47 19.86 0.86 -7.99
CA TYR A 47 18.98 2.00 -7.69
C TYR A 47 17.77 2.11 -8.61
N ILE A 48 17.51 1.09 -9.43
CA ILE A 48 16.47 1.17 -10.47
C ILE A 48 15.07 1.41 -9.90
N LEU A 49 14.73 0.84 -8.74
CA LEU A 49 13.43 1.09 -8.11
C LEU A 49 13.30 2.53 -7.62
N GLU A 50 14.34 3.08 -7.00
CA GLU A 50 14.36 4.47 -6.56
C GLU A 50 14.19 5.42 -7.76
N LEU A 51 14.93 5.17 -8.85
CA LEU A 51 14.84 5.97 -10.07
C LEU A 51 13.45 5.88 -10.71
N VAL A 52 12.92 4.68 -10.91
CA VAL A 52 11.59 4.49 -11.54
C VAL A 52 10.48 5.08 -10.65
N ALA A 53 10.53 4.87 -9.34
CA ALA A 53 9.54 5.39 -8.41
C ALA A 53 9.53 6.92 -8.36
N THR A 54 10.71 7.54 -8.27
CA THR A 54 10.84 8.99 -8.16
C THR A 54 10.52 9.69 -9.48
N ILE A 55 11.12 9.25 -10.60
CA ILE A 55 10.88 9.82 -11.92
C ILE A 55 9.41 9.63 -12.32
N GLY A 56 8.85 8.44 -12.13
CA GLY A 56 7.46 8.16 -12.47
C GLY A 56 6.48 9.02 -11.67
N ALA A 57 6.65 9.14 -10.36
CA ALA A 57 5.74 9.89 -9.51
C ALA A 57 5.88 11.40 -9.63
N MET A 58 7.11 11.92 -9.73
CA MET A 58 7.38 13.34 -9.96
C MET A 58 6.96 13.75 -11.38
N GLY A 59 7.27 12.92 -12.38
CA GLY A 59 6.88 13.14 -13.77
C GLY A 59 5.36 13.27 -13.91
N TYR A 60 4.61 12.34 -13.30
CA TYR A 60 3.15 12.43 -13.24
C TYR A 60 2.68 13.74 -12.58
N LEU A 61 3.22 14.09 -11.41
CA LEU A 61 2.79 15.27 -10.66
C LEU A 61 3.03 16.57 -11.44
N ILE A 62 4.21 16.71 -12.04
CA ILE A 62 4.59 17.89 -12.84
C ILE A 62 3.68 17.98 -14.07
N PHE A 63 3.53 16.88 -14.81
CA PHE A 63 2.73 16.83 -16.03
C PHE A 63 1.26 17.22 -15.77
N ILE A 64 0.63 16.62 -14.76
CA ILE A 64 -0.78 16.88 -14.44
C ILE A 64 -0.98 18.29 -13.87
N SER A 65 -0.01 18.82 -13.13
CA SER A 65 -0.03 20.20 -12.64
C SER A 65 0.08 21.22 -13.77
N ILE A 66 0.93 20.98 -14.77
CA ILE A 66 1.08 21.85 -15.94
C ILE A 66 -0.21 21.87 -16.77
N ILE A 67 -0.76 20.70 -17.11
CA ILE A 67 -1.97 20.59 -17.95
C ILE A 67 -3.17 21.29 -17.30
N ASN A 68 -3.32 21.17 -15.98
CA ASN A 68 -4.47 21.73 -15.28
C ASN A 68 -4.22 23.13 -14.72
N HIS A 69 -3.03 23.72 -14.95
CA HIS A 69 -2.60 24.99 -14.36
C HIS A 69 -2.73 25.03 -12.82
N ILE A 70 -2.46 23.89 -12.16
CA ILE A 70 -2.57 23.76 -10.70
C ILE A 70 -1.17 23.83 -10.08
N PRO A 71 -0.92 24.75 -9.14
CA PRO A 71 0.38 24.85 -8.47
C PRO A 71 0.71 23.55 -7.72
N ILE A 72 1.98 23.16 -7.72
CA ILE A 72 2.44 21.89 -7.13
C ILE A 72 2.51 21.96 -5.60
N PHE A 73 2.92 23.11 -5.05
CA PHE A 73 3.35 23.23 -3.66
C PHE A 73 2.23 23.60 -2.69
N SER A 74 1.54 24.70 -2.94
CA SER A 74 0.49 25.18 -2.06
C SER A 74 -0.48 26.07 -2.84
N SER A 75 -1.71 26.09 -2.37
CA SER A 75 -2.71 27.08 -2.73
C SER A 75 -3.49 27.41 -1.46
N GLU A 76 -4.14 28.56 -1.40
CA GLU A 76 -5.07 28.89 -0.31
C GLU A 76 -6.48 28.35 -0.60
N ASP A 77 -6.85 28.29 -1.88
CA ASP A 77 -8.13 27.82 -2.40
C ASP A 77 -8.38 26.35 -2.04
N GLN A 78 -9.56 26.07 -1.47
CA GLN A 78 -9.94 24.75 -1.01
C GLN A 78 -10.14 23.74 -2.17
N CYS A 79 -10.70 24.17 -3.30
CA CYS A 79 -10.88 23.34 -4.49
C CYS A 79 -9.51 22.96 -5.07
N ILE A 80 -8.58 23.91 -5.14
CA ILE A 80 -7.21 23.64 -5.61
C ILE A 80 -6.49 22.69 -4.65
N LYS A 81 -6.64 22.86 -3.32
CA LYS A 81 -6.10 21.92 -2.32
C LYS A 81 -6.64 20.51 -2.49
N GLU A 82 -7.93 20.35 -2.80
CA GLU A 82 -8.54 19.05 -3.04
C GLU A 82 -7.90 18.35 -4.25
N LEU A 83 -7.68 19.10 -5.34
CA LEU A 83 -7.00 18.60 -6.54
C LEU A 83 -5.52 18.27 -6.28
N GLN A 84 -4.80 19.13 -5.54
CA GLN A 84 -3.43 18.85 -5.11
C GLN A 84 -3.33 17.56 -4.29
N ASN A 85 -4.25 17.34 -3.34
CA ASN A 85 -4.29 16.12 -2.55
C ASN A 85 -4.57 14.89 -3.42
N LYS A 86 -5.47 15.02 -4.40
CA LYS A 86 -5.74 13.95 -5.38
C LYS A 86 -4.47 13.60 -6.15
N TYR A 87 -3.78 14.58 -6.75
CA TYR A 87 -2.58 14.33 -7.55
C TYR A 87 -1.44 13.74 -6.71
N ARG A 88 -1.20 14.26 -5.51
CA ARG A 88 -0.22 13.69 -4.57
C ARG A 88 -0.56 12.26 -4.16
N THR A 89 -1.84 11.95 -3.99
CA THR A 89 -2.27 10.58 -3.70
C THR A 89 -1.96 9.63 -4.85
N TYR A 90 -2.18 10.07 -6.10
CA TYR A 90 -1.79 9.29 -7.27
C TYR A 90 -0.27 9.13 -7.38
N SER A 91 0.51 10.19 -7.18
CA SER A 91 1.99 10.11 -7.14
C SER A 91 2.48 9.16 -6.06
N PHE A 92 1.91 9.22 -4.85
CA PHE A 92 2.21 8.26 -3.79
C PHE A 92 1.93 6.83 -4.25
N ASN A 93 0.76 6.58 -4.84
CA ASN A 93 0.39 5.24 -5.30
C ASN A 93 1.36 4.72 -6.38
N ILE A 94 1.87 5.58 -7.27
CA ILE A 94 2.91 5.21 -8.23
C ILE A 94 4.15 4.73 -7.48
N CYS A 95 4.71 5.53 -6.55
CA CYS A 95 5.87 5.10 -5.77
C CYS A 95 5.60 3.80 -5.02
N PHE A 96 4.45 3.73 -4.33
CA PHE A 96 4.07 2.60 -3.51
C PHE A 96 4.04 1.30 -4.30
N TRP A 97 3.37 1.29 -5.46
CA TRP A 97 3.27 0.09 -6.29
C TRP A 97 4.57 -0.24 -7.01
N VAL A 98 5.38 0.75 -7.38
CA VAL A 98 6.73 0.48 -7.92
C VAL A 98 7.58 -0.25 -6.88
N TYR A 99 7.54 0.16 -5.61
CA TYR A 99 8.27 -0.57 -4.56
C TYR A 99 7.67 -1.95 -4.30
N VAL A 100 6.36 -2.05 -4.08
CA VAL A 100 5.71 -3.33 -3.78
C VAL A 100 5.93 -4.34 -4.91
N VAL A 101 5.61 -3.98 -6.16
CA VAL A 101 5.73 -4.91 -7.30
C VAL A 101 7.18 -5.08 -7.73
N GLY A 102 7.95 -3.99 -7.75
CA GLY A 102 9.34 -3.99 -8.17
C GLY A 102 10.25 -4.80 -7.26
N GLU A 103 9.97 -4.84 -5.95
CA GLU A 103 10.69 -5.70 -4.99
C GLU A 103 10.54 -7.19 -5.37
N PHE A 104 9.32 -7.64 -5.67
CA PHE A 104 9.10 -9.02 -6.12
C PHE A 104 9.79 -9.30 -7.47
N ILE A 105 9.76 -8.36 -8.41
CA ILE A 105 10.45 -8.52 -9.71
C ILE A 105 11.96 -8.63 -9.51
N LEU A 106 12.56 -7.76 -8.71
CA LEU A 106 14.01 -7.78 -8.48
C LEU A 106 14.45 -9.01 -7.70
N LEU A 107 13.64 -9.49 -6.74
CA LEU A 107 13.94 -10.74 -6.05
C LEU A 107 14.00 -11.93 -7.01
N LEU A 108 13.15 -11.97 -8.06
CA LEU A 108 13.20 -13.01 -9.09
C LEU A 108 14.43 -12.91 -9.99
N ILE A 109 14.90 -11.69 -10.30
CA ILE A 109 16.01 -11.46 -11.23
C ILE A 109 17.37 -11.61 -10.54
N GLN A 110 17.53 -11.01 -9.36
CA GLN A 110 18.81 -10.87 -8.67
C GLN A 110 19.03 -11.95 -7.59
N GLY A 111 17.98 -12.68 -7.20
CA GLY A 111 18.09 -13.82 -6.29
C GLY A 111 18.68 -13.46 -4.93
N GLU A 112 19.66 -14.24 -4.46
CA GLU A 112 20.12 -14.15 -3.07
C GLU A 112 20.85 -12.84 -2.72
N GLU A 113 21.53 -12.22 -3.68
CA GLU A 113 22.23 -10.94 -3.47
C GLU A 113 21.23 -9.80 -3.16
N PHE A 114 19.98 -9.92 -3.64
CA PHE A 114 18.92 -8.95 -3.36
C PHE A 114 18.47 -8.98 -1.89
N TYR A 115 18.62 -10.10 -1.18
CA TYR A 115 18.22 -10.19 0.24
C TYR A 115 19.01 -9.24 1.14
N LYS A 116 20.21 -8.80 0.74
CA LYS A 116 21.00 -7.83 1.51
C LYS A 116 20.37 -6.43 1.51
N ILE A 117 19.57 -6.10 0.48
CA ILE A 117 19.01 -4.76 0.28
C ILE A 117 17.48 -4.71 0.36
N ILE A 118 16.80 -5.86 0.31
CA ILE A 118 15.33 -5.95 0.35
C ILE A 118 14.71 -5.27 1.58
N GLY A 119 15.40 -5.33 2.72
CA GLY A 119 14.93 -4.71 3.97
C GLY A 119 14.70 -3.20 3.82
N PHE A 120 15.48 -2.51 2.99
CA PHE A 120 15.27 -1.09 2.73
C PHE A 120 13.98 -0.84 1.95
N TYR A 121 13.72 -1.63 0.91
CA TYR A 121 12.50 -1.50 0.11
C TYR A 121 11.25 -1.78 0.92
N LEU A 122 11.30 -2.84 1.75
CA LEU A 122 10.23 -3.16 2.67
C LEU A 122 9.90 -1.97 3.58
N LEU A 123 10.91 -1.33 4.19
CA LEU A 123 10.68 -0.16 5.05
C LEU A 123 10.05 1.02 4.30
N ILE A 124 10.47 1.28 3.04
CA ILE A 124 9.97 2.41 2.25
C ILE A 124 8.46 2.32 2.04
N TRP A 125 7.91 1.15 1.70
CA TRP A 125 6.47 1.01 1.46
C TRP A 125 5.68 0.62 2.71
N PHE A 126 6.29 -0.11 3.65
CA PHE A 126 5.60 -0.61 4.85
C PHE A 126 5.31 0.50 5.87
N ILE A 127 6.25 1.43 6.09
CA ILE A 127 6.05 2.55 7.03
C ILE A 127 4.85 3.43 6.62
N PRO A 128 4.76 3.95 5.38
CA PRO A 128 3.58 4.70 4.93
C PRO A 128 2.30 3.89 5.02
N SER A 129 2.33 2.59 4.70
CA SER A 129 1.15 1.71 4.79
C SER A 129 0.57 1.67 6.19
N ILE A 130 1.41 1.43 7.20
CA ILE A 130 0.95 1.41 8.60
C ILE A 130 0.34 2.75 9.01
N ILE A 131 0.98 3.87 8.63
CA ILE A 131 0.51 5.22 8.98
C ILE A 131 -0.85 5.48 8.32
N ILE A 132 -1.01 5.15 7.04
CA ILE A 132 -2.27 5.27 6.29
C ILE A 132 -3.33 4.43 6.97
N THR A 133 -3.09 3.14 7.17
CA THR A 133 -4.05 2.21 7.80
C THR A 133 -4.50 2.73 9.17
N ARG A 134 -3.57 3.13 10.04
CA ARG A 134 -3.91 3.71 11.36
C ARG A 134 -4.74 4.98 11.25
N LYS A 135 -4.39 5.90 10.35
CA LYS A 135 -5.13 7.16 10.18
C LYS A 135 -6.52 6.94 9.60
N LEU A 136 -6.67 6.04 8.64
CA LEU A 136 -7.96 5.69 8.05
C LEU A 136 -8.88 5.03 9.09
N ILE A 137 -8.34 4.13 9.92
CA ILE A 137 -9.08 3.49 11.01
C ILE A 137 -9.57 4.50 12.04
N LYS A 138 -8.68 5.39 12.49
CA LYS A 138 -9.04 6.44 13.46
C LYS A 138 -10.16 7.35 12.96
N LYS A 139 -10.21 7.60 11.66
CA LYS A 139 -11.22 8.45 11.01
C LYS A 139 -12.49 7.72 10.56
N GLY A 140 -12.64 6.43 10.89
CA GLY A 140 -13.81 5.66 10.46
C GLY A 140 -13.92 5.46 8.95
N LEU A 141 -12.83 5.61 8.20
CA LEU A 141 -12.86 5.55 6.73
C LEU A 141 -12.85 4.11 6.20
N PHE A 142 -12.62 3.12 7.06
CA PHE A 142 -12.78 1.70 6.77
C PHE A 142 -14.07 1.17 7.39
N VAL A 143 -15.18 1.28 6.66
CA VAL A 143 -16.48 0.78 7.11
C VAL A 143 -16.98 -0.33 6.22
N TRP A 144 -17.56 -1.36 6.83
CA TRP A 144 -18.28 -2.40 6.10
C TRP A 144 -19.62 -1.88 5.58
N GLY A 145 -20.24 -0.95 6.31
CA GLY A 145 -21.54 -0.37 6.00
C GLY A 145 -22.69 -1.28 6.46
N SER A 146 -23.76 -1.38 5.68
CA SER A 146 -24.93 -2.17 6.08
C SER A 146 -24.62 -3.66 6.34
N LYS A 147 -25.42 -4.36 7.16
CA LYS A 147 -25.25 -5.79 7.45
C LYS A 147 -25.04 -6.66 6.20
N LYS A 148 -25.75 -6.33 5.10
CA LYS A 148 -25.60 -7.01 3.79
C LYS A 148 -24.25 -6.70 3.14
N ARG A 149 -23.78 -5.45 3.18
CA ARG A 149 -22.45 -5.06 2.68
C ARG A 149 -21.32 -5.69 3.50
N ARG A 150 -21.48 -5.80 4.83
CA ARG A 150 -20.51 -6.48 5.70
C ARG A 150 -20.31 -7.94 5.34
N LYS A 151 -21.39 -8.71 5.15
CA LYS A 151 -21.29 -10.13 4.76
C LYS A 151 -20.54 -10.29 3.43
N ASN A 152 -20.86 -9.45 2.45
CA ASN A 152 -20.19 -9.48 1.14
C ASN A 152 -18.73 -9.01 1.22
N GLY A 153 -18.47 -7.92 1.95
CA GLY A 153 -17.13 -7.37 2.16
C GLY A 153 -16.21 -8.35 2.88
N ILE A 154 -16.69 -9.06 3.91
CA ILE A 154 -15.89 -10.10 4.58
C ILE A 154 -15.59 -11.27 3.64
N LYS A 155 -16.56 -11.70 2.82
CA LYS A 155 -16.36 -12.79 1.85
C LYS A 155 -15.31 -12.39 0.81
N GLU A 156 -15.41 -11.18 0.28
CA GLU A 156 -14.48 -10.61 -0.69
C GLU A 156 -13.09 -10.42 -0.09
N PHE A 157 -13.00 -9.84 1.10
CA PHE A 157 -11.74 -9.67 1.84
C PHE A 157 -11.06 -11.01 2.09
N ARG A 158 -11.80 -12.02 2.55
CA ARG A 158 -11.27 -13.38 2.73
C ARG A 158 -10.71 -13.96 1.43
N ARG A 159 -11.40 -13.77 0.30
CA ARG A 159 -10.92 -14.24 -1.01
C ARG A 159 -9.61 -13.57 -1.40
N HIS A 160 -9.50 -12.25 -1.24
CA HIS A 160 -8.28 -11.51 -1.53
C HIS A 160 -7.13 -11.90 -0.59
N CYS A 161 -7.41 -12.11 0.70
CA CYS A 161 -6.42 -12.64 1.63
C CYS A 161 -5.91 -14.01 1.20
N ILE A 162 -6.80 -14.96 0.87
CA ILE A 162 -6.40 -16.30 0.41
C ILE A 162 -5.52 -16.20 -0.84
N LEU A 163 -5.93 -15.41 -1.84
CA LEU A 163 -5.15 -15.23 -3.07
C LEU A 163 -3.78 -14.61 -2.80
N GLY A 164 -3.71 -13.54 -2.00
CA GLY A 164 -2.46 -12.89 -1.65
C GLY A 164 -1.54 -13.77 -0.82
N SER A 165 -2.10 -14.56 0.10
CA SER A 165 -1.34 -15.47 0.96
C SER A 165 -0.76 -16.64 0.16
N LEU A 166 -1.54 -17.21 -0.75
CA LEU A 166 -1.08 -18.24 -1.68
C LEU A 166 -0.01 -17.69 -2.61
N PHE A 167 -0.21 -16.50 -3.17
CA PHE A 167 0.81 -15.84 -3.98
C PHE A 167 2.12 -15.68 -3.20
N TYR A 168 2.05 -15.16 -1.97
CA TYR A 168 3.21 -15.00 -1.11
C TYR A 168 3.88 -16.34 -0.78
N GLY A 169 3.11 -17.36 -0.41
CA GLY A 169 3.66 -18.70 -0.12
C GLY A 169 4.34 -19.33 -1.32
N VAL A 170 3.72 -19.27 -2.50
CA VAL A 170 4.32 -19.77 -3.76
C VAL A 170 5.60 -19.02 -4.07
N PHE A 171 5.59 -17.70 -3.90
CA PHE A 171 6.73 -16.85 -4.21
C PHE A 171 7.92 -17.13 -3.28
N MET A 172 7.69 -17.20 -1.96
CA MET A 172 8.73 -17.41 -0.98
C MET A 172 9.34 -18.82 -1.00
N GLU A 173 8.53 -19.84 -1.31
CA GLU A 173 8.95 -21.25 -1.25
C GLU A 173 9.02 -21.90 -2.64
N TRP A 174 9.10 -21.11 -3.72
CA TRP A 174 9.14 -21.63 -5.10
C TRP A 174 10.29 -22.62 -5.31
N SER A 175 11.48 -22.30 -4.79
CA SER A 175 12.66 -23.14 -4.89
C SER A 175 12.47 -24.50 -4.21
N SER A 176 11.62 -24.59 -3.18
CA SER A 176 11.39 -25.82 -2.43
C SER A 176 10.63 -26.90 -3.22
N LEU A 177 9.92 -26.51 -4.29
CA LEU A 177 9.27 -27.42 -5.23
C LEU A 177 10.26 -28.21 -6.08
N TRP A 178 11.52 -27.76 -6.15
CA TRP A 178 12.54 -28.33 -7.01
C TRP A 178 13.70 -28.83 -6.15
N LYS A 179 13.91 -30.16 -6.12
CA LYS A 179 15.06 -30.78 -5.47
C LYS A 179 15.78 -31.66 -6.49
N ASN A 180 17.07 -31.41 -6.70
CA ASN A 180 17.87 -32.14 -7.70
C ASN A 180 17.22 -32.15 -9.09
N ARG A 181 16.69 -31.01 -9.53
CA ARG A 181 15.94 -30.84 -10.80
C ARG A 181 14.69 -31.72 -10.95
N SER A 182 14.28 -32.39 -9.88
CA SER A 182 13.06 -33.18 -9.82
C SER A 182 12.02 -32.48 -8.96
N PHE A 183 10.76 -32.73 -9.28
CA PHE A 183 9.65 -32.21 -8.49
C PHE A 183 9.67 -32.82 -7.07
N ASN A 184 9.61 -31.96 -6.06
CA ASN A 184 9.59 -32.33 -4.66
C ASN A 184 8.23 -31.99 -4.04
N PRO A 185 7.36 -32.99 -3.77
CA PRO A 185 6.02 -32.76 -3.22
C PRO A 185 6.03 -32.05 -1.86
N ILE A 186 7.11 -32.20 -1.08
CA ILE A 186 7.26 -31.52 0.23
C ILE A 186 7.27 -30.00 0.07
N GLY A 187 7.69 -29.48 -1.09
CA GLY A 187 7.63 -28.04 -1.38
C GLY A 187 6.21 -27.48 -1.36
N ILE A 188 5.19 -28.26 -1.75
CA ILE A 188 3.79 -27.84 -1.65
C ILE A 188 3.42 -27.58 -0.18
N VAL A 189 3.84 -28.46 0.73
CA VAL A 189 3.55 -28.31 2.16
C VAL A 189 4.20 -27.04 2.71
N ARG A 190 5.42 -26.71 2.27
CA ARG A 190 6.10 -25.47 2.67
C ARG A 190 5.39 -24.23 2.14
N ILE A 191 4.99 -24.23 0.88
CA ILE A 191 4.17 -23.15 0.27
C ILE A 191 2.90 -22.90 1.07
N LEU A 192 2.15 -23.97 1.37
CA LEU A 192 0.91 -23.88 2.15
C LEU A 192 1.18 -23.42 3.59
N GLY A 193 2.26 -23.90 4.20
CA GLY A 193 2.71 -23.48 5.52
C GLY A 193 3.02 -21.98 5.57
N MET A 194 3.79 -21.46 4.62
CA MET A 194 4.15 -20.04 4.54
C MET A 194 2.94 -19.16 4.22
N ALA A 195 2.07 -19.61 3.31
CA ALA A 195 0.80 -18.95 3.03
C ALA A 195 -0.09 -18.85 4.28
N ALA A 196 -0.22 -19.94 5.03
CA ALA A 196 -1.00 -19.95 6.27
C ALA A 196 -0.38 -19.06 7.35
N LEU A 197 0.94 -19.16 7.54
CA LEU A 197 1.70 -18.40 8.54
C LEU A 197 1.53 -16.89 8.37
N TRP A 198 1.50 -16.40 7.13
CA TRP A 198 1.31 -14.97 6.85
C TRP A 198 -0.17 -14.60 6.75
N GLY A 199 -0.94 -15.39 6.00
CA GLY A 199 -2.32 -15.09 5.65
C GLY A 199 -3.29 -15.08 6.81
N ILE A 200 -3.16 -16.04 7.74
CA ILE A 200 -4.06 -16.17 8.88
C ILE A 200 -3.92 -14.98 9.84
N PRO A 201 -2.72 -14.62 10.34
CA PRO A 201 -2.57 -13.45 11.20
C PRO A 201 -3.01 -12.16 10.51
N PHE A 202 -2.63 -11.96 9.24
CA PHE A 202 -3.02 -10.77 8.49
C PHE A 202 -4.54 -10.61 8.41
N TYR A 203 -5.27 -11.68 8.08
CA TYR A 203 -6.72 -11.65 8.01
C TYR A 203 -7.36 -11.23 9.33
N PHE A 204 -6.95 -11.82 10.45
CA PHE A 204 -7.53 -11.52 11.76
C PHE A 204 -7.18 -10.11 12.23
N ILE A 205 -5.93 -9.68 12.07
CA ILE A 205 -5.49 -8.32 12.43
C ILE A 205 -6.28 -7.29 11.64
N MET A 206 -6.34 -7.42 10.31
CA MET A 206 -7.05 -6.48 9.45
C MET A 206 -8.55 -6.47 9.73
N LYS A 207 -9.16 -7.64 9.99
CA LYS A 207 -10.57 -7.71 10.39
C LYS A 207 -10.84 -6.93 11.68
N LEU A 208 -10.00 -7.12 12.71
CA LEU A 208 -10.10 -6.38 13.98
C LEU A 208 -9.94 -4.87 13.75
N LEU A 209 -9.00 -4.48 12.89
CA LEU A 209 -8.76 -3.09 12.54
C LEU A 209 -9.95 -2.43 11.84
N ILE A 210 -10.61 -3.13 10.91
CA ILE A 210 -11.82 -2.63 10.23
C ILE A 210 -13.00 -2.55 11.21
N ASP A 211 -13.20 -3.59 12.03
CA ASP A 211 -14.27 -3.58 13.04
C ASP A 211 -14.08 -2.43 14.07
N ASN A 212 -12.83 -2.10 14.43
CA ASN A 212 -12.52 -0.94 15.26
C ASN A 212 -12.74 0.39 14.53
N SER A 213 -12.50 0.45 13.22
CA SER A 213 -12.79 1.63 12.41
C SER A 213 -14.29 1.90 12.34
N GLU A 214 -15.11 0.85 12.19
CA GLU A 214 -16.57 0.95 12.17
C GLU A 214 -17.10 1.51 13.50
N LYS A 215 -16.62 1.00 14.64
CA LYS A 215 -16.97 1.54 15.97
C LYS A 215 -16.61 3.03 16.13
N ASN A 216 -15.51 3.47 15.54
CA ASN A 216 -15.12 4.89 15.60
C ASN A 216 -16.04 5.75 14.71
N SER A 217 -16.41 5.26 13.53
CA SER A 217 -17.37 5.92 12.65
C SER A 217 -18.73 6.11 13.33
N ASP A 218 -19.26 5.06 13.96
CA ASP A 218 -20.55 5.10 14.66
C ASP A 218 -20.53 6.12 15.81
N ARG A 219 -19.42 6.17 16.57
CA ARG A 219 -19.23 7.17 17.65
C ARG A 219 -19.16 8.62 17.13
N GLU A 220 -18.58 8.85 15.96
CA GLU A 220 -18.55 10.19 15.36
C GLU A 220 -19.95 10.62 14.88
N LEU A 221 -20.75 9.68 14.35
CA LEU A 221 -22.14 9.94 13.97
C LEU A 221 -23.02 10.26 15.18
N GLU A 222 -22.95 9.45 16.24
CA GLU A 222 -23.71 9.69 17.48
C GLU A 222 -23.39 11.04 18.13
N LYS A 223 -22.13 11.49 18.02
CA LYS A 223 -21.74 12.82 18.50
C LYS A 223 -22.39 13.91 17.66
N ALA A 224 -22.31 13.82 16.33
CA ALA A 224 -22.92 14.81 15.44
C ALA A 224 -24.43 14.93 15.69
N GLU A 225 -25.14 13.80 15.82
CA GLU A 225 -26.57 13.77 16.09
C GLU A 225 -26.95 14.38 17.47
N LYS A 226 -26.06 14.32 18.46
CA LYS A 226 -26.26 14.95 19.78
C LYS A 226 -25.97 16.44 19.83
N TYR A 227 -25.20 16.98 18.89
CA TYR A 227 -24.85 18.40 18.84
C TYR A 227 -25.70 19.18 17.82
N ASP A 228 -26.34 18.49 16.87
CA ASP A 228 -27.25 19.06 15.87
C ASP A 228 -28.75 18.90 16.24
N GLY A 229 -29.08 18.29 17.39
CA GLY A 229 -30.44 18.14 17.93
C GLY A 229 -30.63 18.92 19.23
#